data_AF-A0A6C0HF45-F1
#
_entry.id   AF-A0A6C0HF45-F1
#
_cell.length_a   1.000
_cell.length_b   1.000
_cell.length_c   1.000
_cell.angle_alpha   90.00
_cell.angle_beta   90.00
_cell.angle_gamma   90.00
#
_symmetry.space_group_name_H-M   'P 1'
#
loop_
_entity.id
_entity.type
_entity.pdbx_description
1 polymer ?
#
loop_
_entity_poly.entity_id
_entity_poly.type
_entity_poly.pdbx_seq_one_letter_code
_entity_poly.pdbx_strand_id
1 'polypeptide(L)'
;MSEKNDEIIIEWSTQLEDILAQEGERCRGLAWLHTRAEILLSRYNTFIQVPVIVLSTLAGTASVGSDTLFGGTSPASSIAIGLVSISVGILNTLGGFFAYAKRSEAHRIAHLNYAKISSKISIELSLPRDERTSAETILCHVRETMERMAETTPNCPQEIIDEFNQKFKGTQGIALPTEVNGLHKIDVFRGQTHVPSPVEPESRVTIRVV
;
A
#
# COMPACT_ATOMS: atom_id res chain seq x y z
N MET A 1 -3.31 -48.88 -18.05
CA MET A 1 -2.00 -48.20 -18.02
C MET A 1 -2.29 -46.82 -17.48
N SER A 2 -2.13 -46.62 -16.16
CA SER A 2 -2.44 -45.34 -15.52
C SER A 2 -1.31 -44.38 -15.86
N GLU A 3 -1.59 -43.34 -16.64
CA GLU A 3 -0.68 -42.21 -16.82
C GLU A 3 -0.40 -41.64 -15.43
N LYS A 4 0.85 -41.78 -14.99
CA LYS A 4 1.34 -41.13 -13.78
C LYS A 4 1.44 -39.66 -14.18
N ASN A 5 0.48 -38.85 -13.73
CA ASN A 5 0.63 -37.41 -13.78
C ASN A 5 1.83 -37.10 -12.87
N ASP A 6 3.01 -36.93 -13.46
CA ASP A 6 4.19 -36.48 -12.71
C ASP A 6 3.84 -35.07 -12.22
N GLU A 7 3.32 -34.98 -11.00
CA GLU A 7 3.08 -33.71 -10.33
C GLU A 7 4.40 -32.95 -10.30
N ILE A 8 4.39 -31.74 -10.86
CA ILE A 8 5.55 -30.85 -10.86
C ILE A 8 5.74 -30.37 -9.42
N ILE A 9 6.61 -31.04 -8.66
CA ILE A 9 6.95 -30.64 -7.30
C ILE A 9 7.85 -29.41 -7.39
N ILE A 10 7.36 -28.27 -6.89
CA ILE A 10 8.13 -27.04 -6.79
C ILE A 10 8.95 -27.11 -5.49
N GLU A 11 10.27 -27.22 -5.63
CA GLU A 11 11.20 -27.23 -4.50
C GLU A 11 11.88 -25.86 -4.32
N TRP A 12 12.40 -25.62 -3.12
CA TRP A 12 13.18 -24.43 -2.81
C TRP A 12 14.48 -24.40 -3.62
N SER A 13 14.62 -23.37 -4.46
CA SER A 13 15.83 -23.09 -5.22
C SER A 13 16.34 -21.69 -4.90
N THR A 14 17.65 -21.47 -5.04
CA THR A 14 18.25 -20.13 -4.90
C THR A 14 17.57 -19.09 -5.78
N GLN A 15 17.18 -19.47 -6.99
CA GLN A 15 16.46 -18.57 -7.91
C GLN A 15 15.08 -18.17 -7.40
N LEU A 16 14.34 -19.12 -6.82
CA LEU A 16 13.04 -18.83 -6.21
C LEU A 16 13.20 -17.91 -4.99
N GLU A 17 14.24 -18.14 -4.18
CA GLU A 17 14.57 -17.28 -3.04
C GLU A 17 14.89 -15.85 -3.49
N ASP A 18 15.71 -15.70 -4.53
CA ASP A 18 16.06 -14.39 -5.10
C ASP A 18 14.82 -13.66 -5.66
N ILE A 19 13.93 -14.36 -6.36
CA ILE A 19 12.68 -13.80 -6.87
C ILE A 19 11.78 -13.35 -5.71
N LEU A 20 11.59 -14.20 -4.71
CA LEU A 20 10.78 -13.86 -3.54
C LEU A 20 11.38 -12.69 -2.76
N ALA A 21 12.70 -12.65 -2.59
CA ALA A 21 13.39 -11.54 -1.94
C ALA A 21 13.14 -10.21 -2.66
N GLN A 22 13.31 -10.19 -3.99
CA GLN A 22 13.03 -9.01 -4.82
C GLN A 22 11.56 -8.57 -4.73
N GLU A 23 10.62 -9.51 -4.76
CA GLU A 23 9.20 -9.20 -4.57
C GLU A 23 8.90 -8.64 -3.17
N GLY A 24 9.54 -9.19 -2.13
CA GLY A 24 9.43 -8.68 -0.76
C GLY A 24 9.94 -7.25 -0.61
N GLU A 25 11.05 -6.92 -1.25
CA GLU A 25 11.64 -5.58 -1.30
C GLU A 25 10.76 -4.59 -2.09
N ARG A 26 10.25 -4.99 -3.26
CA ARG A 26 9.28 -4.21 -4.05
C ARG A 26 8.03 -3.91 -3.22
N CYS A 27 7.46 -4.91 -2.55
CA CYS A 27 6.32 -4.74 -1.65
C CYS A 27 6.64 -3.75 -0.51
N ARG A 28 7.85 -3.79 0.04
CA ARG A 28 8.27 -2.84 1.09
C ARG A 28 8.30 -1.40 0.55
N GLY A 29 8.83 -1.20 -0.66
CA GLY A 29 8.83 0.09 -1.34
C GLY A 29 7.42 0.62 -1.62
N LEU A 30 6.53 -0.25 -2.14
CA LEU A 30 5.12 0.07 -2.36
C LEU A 30 4.42 0.46 -1.06
N ALA A 31 4.62 -0.29 0.02
CA ALA A 31 4.07 0.04 1.32
C ALA A 31 4.49 1.45 1.75
N TRP A 32 5.75 1.83 1.57
CA TRP A 32 6.23 3.17 1.89
C TRP A 32 5.51 4.25 1.07
N LEU A 33 5.37 4.06 -0.25
CA LEU A 33 4.67 4.99 -1.15
C LEU A 33 3.21 5.19 -0.72
N HIS A 34 2.50 4.10 -0.45
CA HIS A 34 1.09 4.16 -0.06
C HIS A 34 0.88 4.76 1.33
N THR A 35 1.78 4.53 2.30
CA THR A 35 1.72 5.21 3.60
C THR A 35 1.86 6.74 3.45
N ARG A 36 2.74 7.20 2.56
CA ARG A 36 2.92 8.64 2.31
C ARG A 36 1.71 9.25 1.60
N ALA A 37 1.17 8.55 0.61
CA ALA A 37 -0.04 8.96 -0.08
C ALA A 37 -1.27 9.03 0.83
N GLU A 38 -1.42 8.09 1.77
CA GLU A 38 -2.45 8.13 2.81
C GLU A 38 -2.33 9.40 3.65
N ILE A 39 -1.15 9.70 4.19
CA ILE A 39 -0.94 10.88 5.04
C ILE A 39 -1.28 12.17 4.29
N LEU A 40 -0.86 12.27 3.02
CA LEU A 40 -1.13 13.43 2.17
C LEU A 40 -2.63 13.61 1.93
N LEU A 41 -3.35 12.55 1.54
CA LEU A 41 -4.78 12.61 1.27
C LEU A 41 -5.62 12.84 2.54
N SER A 42 -5.20 12.27 3.67
CA SER A 42 -5.82 12.52 4.98
C SER A 42 -5.70 13.99 5.38
N ARG A 43 -4.53 14.60 5.12
CA ARG A 43 -4.30 16.03 5.36
C ARG A 43 -5.20 16.91 4.49
N TYR A 44 -5.33 16.60 3.19
CA TYR A 44 -6.23 17.34 2.30
C TYR A 44 -7.69 17.19 2.70
N ASN A 45 -8.11 15.98 3.09
CA ASN A 45 -9.45 15.77 3.63
C ASN A 45 -9.71 16.66 4.84
N THR A 46 -8.78 16.68 5.80
CA THR A 46 -8.89 17.49 7.02
C THR A 46 -8.93 18.98 6.71
N PHE A 47 -8.10 19.44 5.77
CA PHE A 47 -8.03 20.84 5.36
C PHE A 47 -9.34 21.34 4.73
N ILE A 48 -10.09 20.48 4.04
CA ILE A 48 -11.40 20.85 3.47
C ILE A 48 -12.53 20.68 4.50
N GLN A 49 -12.53 19.58 5.25
CA GLN A 49 -13.63 19.24 6.15
C GLN A 49 -13.69 20.16 7.37
N VAL A 50 -12.55 20.57 7.94
CA VAL A 50 -12.55 21.44 9.13
C VAL A 50 -13.21 22.81 8.85
N PRO A 51 -12.84 23.56 7.79
CA PRO A 51 -13.53 24.80 7.44
C PRO A 51 -15.01 24.59 7.14
N VAL A 52 -15.36 23.51 6.44
CA VAL A 52 -16.76 23.16 6.17
C VAL A 52 -17.54 22.99 7.47
N ILE A 53 -17.03 22.23 8.43
CA ILE A 53 -17.69 22.03 9.73
C ILE A 53 -17.88 23.36 10.45
N VAL A 54 -16.83 24.17 10.59
CA VAL A 54 -16.89 25.47 11.28
C VAL A 54 -17.90 26.40 10.62
N LEU A 55 -17.83 26.56 9.29
CA LEU A 55 -18.75 27.43 8.54
C LEU A 55 -20.19 26.90 8.57
N SER A 56 -20.38 25.59 8.51
CA SER A 56 -21.71 24.96 8.61
C SER A 56 -22.34 25.21 9.97
N THR A 57 -21.57 25.04 11.06
CA THR A 57 -22.04 25.29 12.42
C THR A 57 -22.37 26.76 12.61
N LEU A 58 -21.48 27.68 12.19
CA LEU A 58 -21.73 29.12 12.28
C LEU A 58 -22.95 29.54 11.45
N ALA A 59 -23.10 29.06 10.23
CA ALA A 59 -24.25 29.34 9.38
C ALA A 59 -25.55 28.79 9.99
N GLY A 60 -25.52 27.57 10.54
CA GLY A 60 -26.67 26.96 11.22
C GLY A 60 -27.11 27.74 12.45
N THR A 61 -26.16 28.10 13.33
CA THR A 61 -26.44 28.92 14.51
C THR A 61 -26.94 30.32 14.12
N ALA A 62 -26.32 30.96 13.13
CA ALA A 62 -26.74 32.28 12.65
C ALA A 62 -28.14 32.23 12.00
N SER A 63 -28.48 31.15 11.30
CA SER A 63 -29.81 30.97 10.70
C SER A 63 -30.91 30.85 11.75
N VAL A 64 -30.68 30.11 12.83
CA VAL A 64 -31.68 29.87 13.88
C VAL A 64 -31.74 31.02 14.90
N GLY A 65 -30.61 31.64 15.21
CA GLY A 65 -30.48 32.73 16.18
C GLY A 65 -30.44 34.13 15.58
N SER A 66 -30.79 34.30 14.29
CA SER A 66 -30.61 35.57 13.58
C SER A 66 -31.30 36.75 14.27
N ASP A 67 -32.52 36.57 14.76
CA ASP A 67 -33.27 37.64 15.44
C ASP A 67 -32.66 38.04 16.79
N THR A 68 -32.13 37.09 17.55
CA THR A 68 -31.55 37.32 18.88
C THR A 68 -30.11 37.81 18.82
N LEU A 69 -29.33 37.36 17.83
CA LEU A 69 -27.92 37.71 17.67
C LEU A 69 -27.71 39.05 16.97
N PHE A 70 -28.62 39.46 16.08
CA PHE A 70 -28.47 40.67 15.27
C PHE A 70 -29.46 41.80 15.61
N GLY A 71 -30.28 41.65 16.66
CA GLY A 71 -31.23 42.69 17.08
C GLY A 71 -32.37 42.92 16.08
N GLY A 72 -32.77 41.86 15.37
CA GLY A 72 -33.75 41.86 14.29
C GLY A 72 -33.16 41.40 12.95
N THR A 73 -33.97 40.72 12.12
CA THR A 73 -33.58 40.28 10.78
C THR A 73 -33.34 41.46 9.84
N SER A 74 -32.10 41.98 9.82
CA SER A 74 -31.67 42.94 8.80
C SER A 74 -31.54 42.24 7.45
N PRO A 75 -31.93 42.85 6.32
CA PRO A 75 -31.75 42.26 4.99
C PRO A 75 -30.30 41.84 4.70
N ALA A 76 -29.34 42.58 5.27
CA ALA A 76 -27.90 42.31 5.13
C ALA A 76 -27.47 41.02 5.84
N SER A 77 -28.01 40.72 7.03
CA SER A 77 -27.66 39.49 7.77
C SER A 77 -28.21 38.25 7.07
N SER A 78 -29.43 38.30 6.53
CA SER A 78 -29.99 37.20 5.73
C SER A 78 -29.17 36.89 4.46
N ILE A 79 -28.71 37.93 3.75
CA ILE A 79 -27.86 37.77 2.56
C ILE A 79 -26.51 37.14 2.94
N ALA A 80 -25.89 37.59 4.02
CA ALA A 80 -24.62 37.04 4.50
C ALA A 80 -24.73 35.56 4.88
N ILE A 81 -25.78 35.16 5.61
CA ILE A 81 -26.03 33.75 5.97
C ILE A 81 -26.25 32.89 4.73
N GLY A 82 -26.97 33.41 3.73
CA GLY A 82 -27.19 32.73 2.44
C GLY A 82 -25.89 32.48 1.68
N LEU A 83 -24.99 33.47 1.60
CA LEU A 83 -23.69 33.34 0.94
C LEU A 83 -22.79 32.31 1.62
N VAL A 84 -22.73 32.31 2.96
CA VAL A 84 -21.94 31.31 3.71
C VAL A 84 -22.50 29.91 3.49
N SER A 85 -23.83 29.75 3.49
CA SER A 85 -24.49 28.46 3.27
C SER A 85 -24.21 27.90 1.87
N ILE A 86 -24.26 28.74 0.84
CA ILE A 86 -23.90 28.33 -0.53
C ILE A 86 -22.41 27.93 -0.61
N SER A 87 -21.52 28.70 0.03
CA SER A 87 -20.08 28.40 0.06
C SER A 87 -19.79 27.04 0.72
N VAL A 88 -20.46 26.76 1.84
CA VAL A 88 -20.42 25.45 2.51
C VAL A 88 -20.91 24.34 1.59
N GLY A 89 -22.02 24.56 0.87
CA GLY A 89 -22.57 23.59 -0.08
C GLY A 89 -21.60 23.24 -1.22
N ILE A 90 -20.94 24.26 -1.78
CA ILE A 90 -19.92 24.09 -2.83
C ILE A 90 -18.72 23.30 -2.28
N LEU A 91 -18.21 23.69 -1.11
CA LEU A 91 -17.08 22.98 -0.48
C LEU A 91 -17.42 21.51 -0.17
N ASN A 92 -18.64 21.23 0.29
CA ASN A 92 -19.12 19.86 0.50
C ASN A 92 -19.18 19.06 -0.80
N THR A 93 -19.69 19.66 -1.88
CA THR A 93 -19.78 19.01 -3.19
C THR A 93 -18.38 18.72 -3.75
N LEU A 94 -17.45 19.66 -3.64
CA LEU A 94 -16.06 19.45 -4.03
C LEU A 94 -15.38 18.38 -3.16
N GLY A 95 -15.57 18.41 -1.85
CA GLY A 95 -15.05 17.41 -0.92
C GLY A 95 -15.54 15.99 -1.26
N GLY A 96 -16.83 15.86 -1.58
CA GLY A 96 -17.43 14.61 -2.05
C GLY A 96 -16.89 14.16 -3.42
N PHE A 97 -16.73 15.09 -4.36
CA PHE A 97 -16.19 14.81 -5.71
C PHE A 97 -14.76 14.27 -5.66
N PHE A 98 -13.87 14.92 -4.91
CA PHE A 98 -12.49 14.46 -4.77
C PHE A 98 -12.34 13.21 -3.90
N ALA A 99 -13.31 12.95 -3.02
CA ALA A 99 -13.39 11.77 -2.16
C ALA A 99 -12.07 11.47 -1.41
N TYR A 100 -11.41 12.51 -0.88
CA TYR A 100 -10.10 12.41 -0.23
C TYR A 100 -10.07 11.37 0.90
N ALA A 101 -11.10 11.32 1.74
CA ALA A 101 -11.23 10.30 2.80
C ALA A 101 -11.24 8.87 2.24
N LYS A 102 -12.06 8.61 1.21
CA LYS A 102 -12.15 7.28 0.57
C LYS A 102 -10.83 6.87 -0.07
N ARG A 103 -10.17 7.80 -0.77
CA ARG A 103 -8.85 7.55 -1.39
C ARG A 103 -7.79 7.30 -0.33
N SER A 104 -7.75 8.10 0.73
CA SER A 104 -6.84 7.90 1.86
C SER A 104 -6.99 6.50 2.45
N GLU A 105 -8.22 6.04 2.66
CA GLU A 105 -8.47 4.69 3.18
C GLU A 105 -8.03 3.58 2.20
N ALA A 106 -8.21 3.78 0.90
CA ALA A 106 -7.69 2.86 -0.10
C ALA A 106 -6.16 2.74 -0.06
N HIS A 107 -5.43 3.86 0.10
CA HIS A 107 -3.98 3.83 0.31
C HIS A 107 -3.60 3.19 1.65
N ARG A 108 -4.39 3.39 2.72
CA ARG A 108 -4.20 2.73 4.01
C ARG A 108 -4.26 1.21 3.88
N ILE A 109 -5.31 0.71 3.23
CA ILE A 109 -5.51 -0.72 2.99
C ILE A 109 -4.38 -1.28 2.12
N ALA A 110 -3.99 -0.58 1.06
CA ALA A 110 -2.91 -1.01 0.18
C ALA A 110 -1.59 -1.17 0.95
N HIS A 111 -1.14 -0.15 1.70
CA HIS A 111 0.15 -0.24 2.39
C HIS A 111 0.17 -1.35 3.45
N LEU A 112 -0.94 -1.59 4.17
CA LEU A 112 -1.04 -2.65 5.16
C LEU A 112 -0.90 -4.03 4.52
N ASN A 113 -1.53 -4.25 3.36
CA ASN A 113 -1.41 -5.51 2.63
C ASN A 113 0.02 -5.71 2.09
N TYR A 114 0.63 -4.68 1.49
CA TYR A 114 2.01 -4.74 1.01
C TYR A 114 3.03 -4.98 2.14
N ALA A 115 2.85 -4.29 3.28
CA ALA A 115 3.70 -4.51 4.46
C ALA A 115 3.53 -5.94 5.00
N LYS A 116 2.31 -6.48 5.02
CA LYS A 116 2.03 -7.84 5.49
C LYS A 116 2.71 -8.90 4.63
N ILE A 117 2.61 -8.79 3.30
CA ILE A 117 3.25 -9.76 2.40
C ILE A 117 4.78 -9.64 2.44
N SER A 118 5.31 -8.42 2.50
CA SER A 118 6.76 -8.17 2.63
C SER A 118 7.32 -8.80 3.91
N SER A 119 6.65 -8.60 5.05
CA SER A 119 7.03 -9.24 6.32
C SER A 119 6.92 -10.76 6.26
N LYS A 120 5.87 -11.31 5.62
CA LYS A 120 5.69 -12.75 5.47
C LYS A 120 6.84 -13.37 4.66
N ILE A 121 7.18 -12.77 3.52
CA ILE A 121 8.33 -13.19 2.70
C ILE A 121 9.62 -13.10 3.52
N SER A 122 9.84 -11.99 4.23
CA SER A 122 11.04 -11.81 5.05
C SER A 122 11.18 -12.85 6.15
N ILE A 123 10.07 -13.25 6.80
CA ILE A 123 10.09 -14.30 7.83
C ILE A 123 10.41 -15.65 7.19
N GLU A 124 9.73 -16.01 6.10
CA GLU A 124 9.95 -17.30 5.42
C GLU A 124 11.39 -17.43 4.91
N LEU A 125 11.95 -16.38 4.30
CA LEU A 125 13.35 -16.39 3.85
C LEU A 125 14.37 -16.36 4.99
N SER A 126 13.98 -15.93 6.19
CA SER A 126 14.87 -15.94 7.37
C SER A 126 14.99 -17.31 8.04
N LEU A 127 14.03 -18.21 7.81
CA LEU A 127 14.06 -19.57 8.34
C LEU A 127 14.98 -20.48 7.52
N PRO A 128 15.58 -21.53 8.10
CA PRO A 128 16.21 -22.61 7.35
C PRO A 128 15.21 -23.28 6.41
N ARG A 129 15.67 -23.79 5.25
CA ARG A 129 14.78 -24.34 4.21
C ARG A 129 13.88 -25.47 4.71
N ASP A 130 14.35 -26.26 5.66
CA ASP A 130 13.64 -27.42 6.21
C ASP A 130 12.47 -27.01 7.14
N GLU A 131 12.49 -25.79 7.65
CA GLU A 131 11.47 -25.24 8.56
C GLU A 131 10.46 -24.32 7.84
N ARG A 132 10.62 -24.10 6.53
CA ARG A 132 9.77 -23.22 5.72
C ARG A 132 8.48 -23.89 5.29
N THR A 133 7.51 -23.04 4.95
CA THR A 133 6.34 -23.49 4.18
C THR A 133 6.80 -24.05 2.81
N SER A 134 6.01 -24.96 2.22
CA SER A 134 6.26 -25.46 0.85
C SER A 134 6.43 -24.29 -0.14
N ALA A 135 7.45 -24.42 -1.00
CA ALA A 135 7.79 -23.44 -2.03
C ALA A 135 6.61 -23.14 -2.97
N GLU A 136 5.82 -24.16 -3.33
CA GLU A 136 4.59 -23.98 -4.11
C GLU A 136 3.57 -23.11 -3.37
N THR A 137 3.31 -23.41 -2.11
CA THR A 137 2.27 -22.73 -1.31
C THR A 137 2.60 -21.25 -1.13
N ILE A 138 3.86 -20.92 -0.80
CA ILE A 138 4.25 -19.51 -0.66
C ILE A 138 4.21 -18.78 -2.00
N LEU A 139 4.66 -19.42 -3.08
CA LEU A 139 4.67 -18.80 -4.41
C LEU A 139 3.25 -18.50 -4.91
N CYS A 140 2.33 -19.48 -4.80
CA CYS A 140 0.93 -19.29 -5.14
C CYS A 140 0.31 -18.18 -4.28
N HIS A 141 0.56 -18.20 -2.97
CA HIS A 141 0.04 -17.18 -2.05
C HIS A 141 0.53 -15.77 -2.40
N VAL A 142 1.82 -15.60 -2.70
CA VAL A 142 2.40 -14.32 -3.10
C VAL A 142 1.78 -13.86 -4.42
N ARG A 143 1.70 -14.72 -5.43
CA ARG A 143 1.13 -14.39 -6.74
C ARG A 143 -0.32 -13.92 -6.64
N GLU A 144 -1.18 -14.73 -6.02
CA GLU A 144 -2.60 -14.41 -5.85
C GLU A 144 -2.80 -13.12 -5.05
N THR A 145 -1.99 -12.92 -4.01
CA THR A 145 -2.07 -11.71 -3.19
C THR A 145 -1.63 -10.48 -3.99
N MET A 146 -0.55 -10.59 -4.78
CA MET A 146 -0.04 -9.52 -5.64
C MET A 146 -1.03 -9.15 -6.74
N GLU A 147 -1.62 -10.12 -7.43
CA GLU A 147 -2.66 -9.90 -8.44
C GLU A 147 -3.87 -9.16 -7.84
N ARG A 148 -4.38 -9.65 -6.70
CA ARG A 148 -5.48 -8.98 -5.98
C ARG A 148 -5.11 -7.56 -5.54
N MET A 149 -3.88 -7.34 -5.10
CA MET A 149 -3.43 -6.00 -4.72
C MET A 149 -3.32 -5.09 -5.95
N ALA A 150 -2.83 -5.58 -7.08
CA ALA A 150 -2.72 -4.79 -8.32
C ALA A 150 -4.10 -4.30 -8.81
N GLU A 151 -5.15 -5.11 -8.64
CA GLU A 151 -6.53 -4.73 -9.03
C GLU A 151 -7.16 -3.69 -8.09
N THR A 152 -6.77 -3.68 -6.82
CA THR A 152 -7.42 -2.86 -5.77
C THR A 152 -6.62 -1.61 -5.39
N THR A 153 -5.35 -1.56 -5.77
CA THR A 153 -4.44 -0.50 -5.34
C THR A 153 -4.66 0.79 -6.15
N PRO A 154 -4.89 1.94 -5.48
CA PRO A 154 -5.01 3.22 -6.16
C PRO A 154 -3.65 3.73 -6.66
N ASN A 155 -3.64 4.50 -7.75
CA ASN A 155 -2.41 5.11 -8.26
C ASN A 155 -1.78 6.09 -7.26
N CYS A 156 -0.46 6.06 -7.13
CA CYS A 156 0.29 6.96 -6.25
C CYS A 156 0.41 8.37 -6.87
N PRO A 157 0.27 9.45 -6.08
CA PRO A 157 0.54 10.81 -6.56
C PRO A 157 2.01 10.99 -6.97
N GLN A 158 2.25 11.72 -8.07
CA GLN A 158 3.59 11.95 -8.60
C GLN A 158 4.54 12.61 -7.57
N GLU A 159 4.02 13.52 -6.76
CA GLU A 159 4.80 14.20 -5.70
C GLU A 159 5.46 13.19 -4.73
N ILE A 160 4.78 12.08 -4.43
CA ILE A 160 5.31 11.03 -3.54
C ILE A 160 6.34 10.15 -4.25
N ILE A 161 6.14 9.90 -5.54
CA ILE A 161 7.10 9.16 -6.37
C ILE A 161 8.40 9.96 -6.48
N ASP A 162 8.30 11.28 -6.64
CA ASP A 162 9.45 12.17 -6.70
C ASP A 162 10.16 12.25 -5.33
N GLU A 163 9.41 12.29 -4.21
CA GLU A 163 9.98 12.20 -2.85
C GLU A 163 10.75 10.89 -2.66
N PHE A 164 10.18 9.77 -3.11
CA PHE A 164 10.83 8.46 -3.05
C PHE A 164 12.12 8.45 -3.86
N ASN A 165 12.06 8.89 -5.12
CA ASN A 165 13.21 8.95 -6.02
C ASN A 165 14.34 9.82 -5.47
N GLN A 166 14.03 10.94 -4.84
CA GLN A 166 15.04 11.77 -4.18
C GLN A 166 15.65 11.08 -2.96
N LYS A 167 14.83 10.41 -2.15
CA LYS A 167 15.26 9.77 -0.90
C LYS A 167 16.11 8.52 -1.12
N PHE A 168 15.81 7.75 -2.16
CA PHE A 168 16.45 6.45 -2.43
C PHE A 168 17.39 6.48 -3.66
N LYS A 169 17.75 7.68 -4.14
CA LYS A 169 18.58 7.92 -5.35
C LYS A 169 19.96 7.22 -5.37
N GLY A 170 20.42 6.68 -4.24
CA GLY A 170 21.73 6.03 -4.10
C GLY A 170 21.67 4.63 -3.49
N THR A 171 20.48 4.06 -3.30
CA THR A 171 20.33 2.75 -2.68
C THR A 171 20.63 1.66 -3.71
N GLN A 172 21.80 1.03 -3.58
CA GLN A 172 22.26 -0.08 -4.41
C GLN A 172 21.88 -1.41 -3.74
N GLY A 173 21.47 -2.41 -4.52
CA GLY A 173 21.19 -3.76 -4.03
C GLY A 173 19.81 -4.00 -3.41
N ILE A 174 18.83 -3.12 -3.67
CA ILE A 174 17.42 -3.32 -3.27
C ILE A 174 16.54 -3.23 -4.50
N ALA A 175 15.60 -4.17 -4.67
CA ALA A 175 14.62 -4.14 -5.73
C ALA A 175 13.58 -3.03 -5.49
N LEU A 176 13.59 -2.02 -6.36
CA LEU A 176 12.67 -0.89 -6.30
C LEU A 176 11.34 -1.22 -7.00
N PRO A 177 10.22 -0.66 -6.53
CA PRO A 177 8.93 -0.80 -7.21
C PRO A 177 8.97 -0.30 -8.65
N THR A 178 8.14 -0.90 -9.50
CA THR A 178 8.01 -0.58 -10.93
C THR A 178 7.56 0.85 -11.18
N GLU A 179 6.79 1.42 -10.26
CA GLU A 179 6.24 2.78 -10.30
C GLU A 179 7.33 3.84 -10.23
N VAL A 180 8.51 3.49 -9.70
CA VAL A 180 9.57 4.43 -9.38
C VAL A 180 10.80 4.26 -10.28
N ASN A 181 11.15 3.01 -10.59
CA ASN A 181 12.38 2.67 -11.33
C ASN A 181 12.15 2.33 -12.81
N GLY A 182 10.89 2.33 -13.29
CA GLY A 182 10.54 1.99 -14.66
C GLY A 182 10.57 0.49 -14.95
N LEU A 183 10.94 0.12 -16.20
CA LEU A 183 10.89 -1.25 -16.69
C LEU A 183 12.05 -2.09 -16.15
N HIS A 184 11.73 -3.15 -15.41
CA HIS A 184 12.71 -4.16 -15.02
C HIS A 184 12.90 -5.17 -16.15
N LYS A 185 14.15 -5.56 -16.42
CA LYS A 185 14.46 -6.62 -17.36
C LYS A 185 13.94 -7.95 -16.80
N ILE A 186 13.23 -8.72 -17.62
CA ILE A 186 12.83 -10.08 -17.29
C ILE A 186 13.98 -11.01 -17.67
N ASP A 187 14.60 -11.65 -16.67
CA ASP A 187 15.62 -12.66 -16.90
C ASP A 187 14.97 -14.04 -17.06
N VAL A 188 15.11 -14.60 -18.27
CA VAL A 188 14.58 -15.92 -18.59
C VAL A 188 15.57 -16.98 -18.13
N PHE A 189 15.10 -17.94 -17.35
CA PHE A 189 15.87 -19.12 -17.02
C PHE A 189 16.12 -19.96 -18.28
N ARG A 190 17.40 -20.18 -18.63
CA ARG A 190 17.82 -20.98 -19.81
C ARG A 190 18.58 -22.27 -19.45
N GLY A 191 18.55 -22.70 -18.19
CA GLY A 191 19.17 -23.97 -17.78
C GLY A 191 18.41 -25.18 -18.36
N GLN A 192 19.14 -26.20 -18.82
CA GLN A 192 18.54 -27.42 -19.41
C GLN A 192 17.92 -28.36 -18.36
N THR A 193 18.23 -28.16 -17.07
CA THR A 193 17.71 -28.95 -15.93
C THR A 193 17.61 -28.06 -14.70
N HIS A 194 16.59 -28.31 -13.85
CA HIS A 194 16.54 -27.79 -12.49
C HIS A 194 17.81 -28.25 -11.77
N VAL A 195 18.64 -27.30 -11.34
CA VAL A 195 19.78 -27.61 -10.47
C VAL A 195 19.23 -27.53 -9.05
N PRO A 196 18.95 -28.67 -8.38
CA PRO A 196 18.60 -28.63 -6.97
C PRO A 196 19.75 -27.94 -6.24
N SER A 197 19.40 -27.01 -5.34
CA SER A 197 20.44 -26.35 -4.55
C SER A 197 21.19 -27.40 -3.73
N PRO A 198 22.51 -27.24 -3.50
CA PRO A 198 23.25 -28.18 -2.68
C PRO A 198 22.58 -28.30 -1.32
N VAL A 199 22.14 -29.50 -0.96
CA VAL A 199 21.73 -29.81 0.41
C VAL A 199 23.01 -29.73 1.24
N GLU A 200 23.07 -28.77 2.16
CA GLU A 200 24.18 -28.65 3.10
C GLU A 200 24.29 -29.99 3.85
N PRO A 201 25.45 -30.67 3.88
CA PRO A 201 25.55 -31.97 4.50
C PRO A 201 25.21 -31.83 5.99
N GLU A 202 24.26 -32.64 6.48
CA GLU A 202 23.83 -32.68 7.88
C GLU A 202 25.05 -32.74 8.83
N SER A 203 25.53 -31.61 9.31
CA SER A 203 26.48 -31.59 10.42
C SER A 203 25.66 -31.89 11.67
N ARG A 204 25.52 -33.17 12.01
CA ARG A 204 24.98 -33.62 13.29
C ARG A 204 25.79 -33.00 14.42
N VAL A 205 25.33 -31.87 14.95
CA VAL A 205 25.87 -31.27 16.17
C VAL A 205 25.48 -32.21 17.31
N THR A 206 26.36 -33.14 17.63
CA THR A 206 26.22 -33.98 18.83
C THR A 206 26.56 -33.11 20.03
N ILE A 207 25.54 -32.46 20.61
CA ILE A 207 25.69 -31.77 21.88
C ILE A 207 25.96 -32.83 22.95
N ARG A 208 27.23 -33.00 23.34
CA ARG A 208 27.57 -33.69 24.59
C ARG A 208 27.28 -32.75 25.74
N VAL A 209 26.19 -33.02 26.45
CA VAL A 209 25.94 -32.44 27.77
C VAL A 209 26.96 -33.05 28.72
N VAL A 210 27.78 -32.19 29.35
CA VAL A 210 28.62 -32.51 30.51
C VAL A 210 28.07 -31.73 31.69
#